data_AF-A0A661X4C7-F1
#
_entry.id   AF-A0A661X4C7-F1
#
_cell.length_a   1.000
_cell.length_b   1.000
_cell.length_c   1.000
_cell.angle_alpha   90.00
_cell.angle_beta   90.00
_cell.angle_gamma   90.00
#
_symmetry.space_group_name_H-M   'P 1'
#
loop_
_entity.id
_entity.type
_entity.pdbx_description
1 polymer ?
#
loop_
_entity_poly.entity_id
_entity_poly.type
_entity_poly.pdbx_seq_one_letter_code
_entity_poly.pdbx_strand_id
1 'polypeptide(L)' 'MIKGFQGVSLIDYPEHIASIVFIGGCNFRCPFCHNIELVLPEELKKLPTLSEEYILEELIRRKNFIK' A
#
# COMPACT_ATOMS: atom_id res chain seq x y z
N MET A 1 4.90 9.89 -1.32
CA MET A 1 5.59 8.59 -1.15
C MET A 1 4.67 7.39 -1.29
N ILE A 2 3.36 7.56 -1.10
CA ILE A 2 2.37 6.49 -1.22
C ILE A 2 2.20 6.11 -2.69
N LYS A 3 2.31 4.81 -2.99
CA LYS A 3 2.31 4.26 -4.34
C LYS A 3 1.21 3.22 -4.59
N GLY A 4 0.49 2.84 -3.55
CA GLY A 4 -0.64 1.94 -3.66
C GLY A 4 -1.50 1.95 -2.41
N PHE A 5 -2.74 1.52 -2.57
CA PHE A 5 -3.70 1.35 -1.50
C PHE A 5 -4.54 0.11 -1.76
N GLN A 6 -4.52 -0.84 -0.82
CA GLN A 6 -5.41 -1.99 -0.84
C GLN A 6 -6.44 -1.79 0.28
N GLY A 7 -7.69 -1.59 -0.14
CA GLY A 7 -8.75 -1.19 0.78
C GLY A 7 -9.18 -2.25 1.76
N VAL A 8 -8.90 -3.54 1.53
CA VAL A 8 -9.22 -4.64 2.44
C VAL A 8 -8.12 -5.70 2.36
N SER A 9 -7.61 -6.12 3.51
CA SER A 9 -6.84 -7.34 3.72
C SER A 9 -7.41 -8.12 4.90
N LEU A 10 -7.33 -9.45 4.78
CA LEU A 10 -7.78 -10.42 5.78
C LEU A 10 -6.61 -11.24 6.36
N ILE A 11 -5.39 -11.01 5.88
CA ILE A 11 -4.23 -11.87 6.18
C ILE A 11 -3.03 -11.08 6.72
N ASP A 12 -2.93 -9.80 6.39
CA ASP A 12 -1.76 -8.97 6.74
C ASP A 12 -1.82 -8.44 8.18
N TYR A 13 -2.98 -8.51 8.84
CA TYR A 13 -3.12 -8.24 10.26
C TYR A 13 -3.99 -9.32 10.92
N PRO A 14 -3.40 -10.30 11.62
CA PRO A 14 -4.14 -11.41 12.20
C PRO A 14 -5.31 -10.95 13.09
N GLU A 15 -6.43 -11.66 13.00
CA GLU A 15 -7.68 -11.39 13.74
C GLU A 15 -8.40 -10.08 13.39
N HIS A 16 -7.88 -9.31 12.43
CA HIS A 16 -8.40 -7.99 12.09
C HIS A 16 -8.60 -7.86 10.58
N ILE A 17 -9.64 -7.13 10.19
CA ILE A 17 -9.76 -6.64 8.81
C ILE A 17 -8.95 -5.35 8.75
N ALA A 18 -8.05 -5.23 7.78
CA ALA A 18 -7.14 -4.09 7.68
C ALA A 18 -7.17 -3.45 6.28
N SER A 19 -6.68 -2.21 6.19
CA SER A 19 -6.26 -1.61 4.92
C SER A 19 -4.74 -1.61 4.83
N ILE A 20 -4.19 -1.67 3.62
CA ILE A 20 -2.74 -1.61 3.39
C ILE A 20 -2.41 -0.36 2.58
N VAL A 21 -1.44 0.40 3.05
CA VAL A 21 -0.86 1.54 2.33
C VAL A 21 0.54 1.15 1.88
N PHE A 22 0.77 1.12 0.57
CA PHE A 22 2.07 0.79 0.00
C PHE A 22 2.92 2.05 -0.16
N ILE A 23 4.11 2.03 0.40
CA ILE A 23 5.12 3.09 0.25
C ILE A 23 6.11 2.70 -0.84
N GLY A 24 6.48 3.67 -1.67
CA GLY A 24 7.52 3.49 -2.67
C GLY A 24 8.92 3.44 -2.06
N GLY A 25 9.70 2.44 -2.46
CA GLY A 25 11.12 2.28 -2.09
C GLY A 25 11.36 1.08 -1.18
N CYS A 26 12.44 0.34 -1.46
CA CYS A 26 13.03 -0.66 -0.58
C CYS A 26 14.54 -0.73 -0.85
N ASN A 27 15.35 -0.87 0.20
CA ASN A 27 16.80 -0.99 0.10
C ASN A 27 17.27 -2.43 -0.21
N PHE A 28 16.35 -3.39 -0.36
CA PHE A 28 16.63 -4.76 -0.76
C PHE A 28 16.29 -4.99 -2.24
N ARG A 29 16.86 -6.04 -2.84
CA ARG A 29 16.58 -6.51 -4.20
C ARG A 29 16.33 -8.02 -4.19
N CYS A 30 15.40 -8.45 -3.35
CA CYS A 30 15.09 -9.87 -3.17
C CYS A 30 14.60 -10.49 -4.49
N PRO A 31 15.16 -11.64 -4.94
CA PRO A 31 14.74 -12.27 -6.20
C PRO A 31 13.31 -12.82 -6.17
N PHE A 32 12.74 -12.98 -4.97
CA PHE A 32 11.37 -13.43 -4.73
C PHE A 32 10.40 -12.28 -4.39
N CYS A 33 10.79 -11.02 -4.64
CA CYS A 33 9.95 -9.88 -4.29
C CYS A 33 8.65 -9.87 -5.10
N HIS A 34 7.52 -9.97 -4.41
CA HIS A 34 6.19 -9.85 -5.02
C HIS A 34 5.83 -8.40 -5.40
N ASN A 35 6.44 -7.41 -4.73
CA ASN A 35 6.15 -5.99 -4.91
C ASN A 35 7.29 -5.26 -5.64
N ILE A 36 7.85 -5.88 -6.69
CA ILE A 36 9.04 -5.38 -7.40
C ILE A 36 8.87 -3.96 -7.95
N GLU A 37 7.63 -3.58 -8.28
CA GLU A 37 7.24 -2.25 -8.73
C GLU A 37 7.51 -1.14 -7.69
N LEU A 38 7.54 -1.48 -6.41
CA LEU A 38 7.89 -0.55 -5.33
C LEU A 38 9.41 -0.42 -5.16
N VAL A 39 10.20 -1.26 -5.81
CA VAL A 39 11.63 -1.45 -5.53
C VAL A 39 12.50 -0.91 -6.66
N LEU A 40 12.22 -1.31 -7.89
CA LEU A 40 13.00 -0.90 -9.06
C LEU A 40 12.69 0.57 -9.43
N PRO A 41 13.69 1.46 -9.51
CA PRO A 41 13.43 2.88 -9.78
C PRO A 41 12.64 3.15 -11.06
N GLU A 42 12.88 2.36 -12.11
CA GLU A 42 12.18 2.42 -13.38
C GLU A 42 10.71 2.02 -13.28
N GLU A 43 10.38 1.01 -12.48
CA GLU A 43 8.99 0.59 -12.24
C GLU A 43 8.28 1.54 -11.28
N LEU A 44 8.96 1.97 -10.22
CA LEU A 44 8.44 2.89 -9.21
C LEU A 44 8.01 4.24 -9.80
N LYS A 45 8.72 4.71 -10.84
CA LYS A 45 8.38 5.94 -11.58
C LYS A 45 7.09 5.81 -12.39
N LYS A 46 6.70 4.58 -12.79
CA LYS A 46 5.45 4.33 -13.52
C LYS A 46 4.23 4.36 -12.60
N LEU A 47 4.42 4.10 -11.30
CA LEU A 47 3.33 4.09 -10.33
C LEU A 47 2.84 5.50 -9.98
N PRO A 48 1.52 5.73 -9.94
CA PRO A 48 0.97 7.00 -9.50
C PRO A 48 1.37 7.29 -8.06
N THR A 49 1.52 8.56 -7.74
CA THR A 49 1.69 8.99 -6.35
C THR A 49 0.31 9.36 -5.81
N LEU A 50 -0.13 8.67 -4.76
CA LEU A 50 -1.38 8.98 -4.07
C LEU A 50 -1.14 10.08 -3.04
N SER A 51 -2.10 11.00 -2.90
CA SER A 51 -2.05 12.04 -1.87
C SER A 51 -2.44 11.47 -0.51
N GLU A 52 -1.96 12.10 0.56
CA GLU A 52 -2.30 11.69 1.92
C GLU A 52 -3.78 11.98 2.22
N GLU A 53 -4.31 13.08 1.68
CA GLU A 53 -5.73 13.45 1.82
C GLU A 53 -6.63 12.37 1.24
N TYR A 54 -6.32 11.86 0.04
CA TYR A 54 -7.06 10.77 -0.58
C TYR A 54 -7.05 9.51 0.30
N ILE A 55 -5.89 9.15 0.86
CA ILE A 55 -5.79 7.98 1.73
C ILE A 55 -6.59 8.17 3.01
N LEU A 56 -6.54 9.35 3.64
CA LEU A 56 -7.32 9.66 4.83
C LEU A 56 -8.83 9.58 4.54
N GLU A 57 -9.29 10.12 3.40
CA GLU A 57 -10.69 10.00 2.96
C GLU A 57 -11.10 8.52 2.79
N GLU A 58 -10.26 7.71 2.15
CA GLU A 58 -10.50 6.28 1.95
C GLU A 58 -10.58 5.52 3.29
N LEU A 59 -9.72 5.86 4.26
CA LEU A 59 -9.74 5.26 5.60
C LEU A 59 -11.00 5.69 6.38
N ILE A 60 -11.36 6.98 6.36
CA ILE A 60 -12.56 7.50 7.01
C ILE A 60 -13.81 6.83 6.43
N ARG A 61 -13.89 6.64 5.11
CA ARG A 61 -15.01 5.96 4.45
C ARG A 61 -15.18 4.53 4.94
N ARG A 62 -14.10 3.87 5.38
CA ARG A 62 -14.08 2.45 5.78
C ARG A 62 -14.13 2.22 7.29
N LYS A 63 -14.04 3.25 8.13
CA LYS A 63 -13.91 3.14 9.60
C LYS A 63 -14.95 2.28 10.33
N ASN A 64 -16.12 2.06 9.73
CA ASN A 64 -17.19 1.24 10.34
C ASN A 64 -17.08 -0.25 9.95
N PHE A 65 -16.38 -0.54 8.86
CA PHE A 65 -16.14 -1.89 8.34
C PHE A 65 -14.76 -2.42 8.75
N ILE A 66 -13.75 -1.55 8.72
CA ILE A 66 -12.38 -1.81 9.15
C ILE A 66 -12.21 -1.13 10.50
N LYS A 67 -12.05 -1.93 11.55
CA LYS A 67 -12.01 -1.49 12.95
C LYS A 67 -10.61 -1.66 13.54
#